data_AF-A0A9E2CM85-F1
#
_entry.id   AF-A0A9E2CM85-F1
#
_cell.length_a   1.000
_cell.length_b   1.000
_cell.length_c   1.000
_cell.angle_alpha   90.00
_cell.angle_beta   90.00
_cell.angle_gamma   90.00
#
_symmetry.space_group_name_H-M   'P 1'
#
loop_
_entity.id
_entity.type
_entity.pdbx_description
1 polymer ?
#
loop_
_entity_poly.entity_id
_entity_poly.type
_entity_poly.pdbx_seq_one_letter_code
_entity_poly.pdbx_strand_id
1 'polypeptide(L)' 'MAPTELLLNRELSLLEFNQRVLAQAQDERVPLLERLKFLCISSSNLDEFFEIRV' A
#
# COMPACT_ATOMS: atom_id res chain seq x y z
N MET A 1 10.85 3.20 -29.71
CA MET A 1 10.41 3.34 -28.31
C MET A 1 9.04 2.67 -28.23
N ALA A 2 8.97 1.48 -27.65
CA ALA A 2 7.74 0.69 -27.65
C ALA A 2 6.76 1.28 -26.60
N PRO A 3 5.43 1.28 -26.85
CA PRO A 3 4.45 1.93 -25.97
C PRO A 3 4.37 1.32 -24.56
N THR A 4 4.97 0.15 -24.34
CA THR A 4 4.93 -0.60 -23.08
C THR A 4 5.72 0.07 -21.96
N GLU A 5 6.73 0.89 -22.28
CA GLU A 5 7.54 1.62 -21.29
C GLU A 5 6.77 2.78 -20.61
N LEU A 6 5.57 3.11 -21.09
CA LEU A 6 4.70 4.16 -20.53
C LEU A 6 3.70 3.65 -19.49
N LEU A 7 3.59 2.33 -19.28
CA LEU A 7 2.68 1.75 -18.28
C LEU A 7 3.42 1.59 -16.95
N LEU A 8 2.94 2.26 -15.92
CA LEU A 8 3.41 2.09 -14.54
C LEU A 8 3.34 0.61 -14.16
N ASN A 9 4.43 0.07 -13.61
CA ASN A 9 4.47 -1.29 -13.13
C ASN A 9 3.37 -1.47 -12.05
N ARG A 10 2.50 -2.45 -12.26
CA ARG A 10 1.35 -2.71 -11.39
C ARG A 10 1.76 -3.07 -9.96
N GLU A 11 2.82 -3.84 -9.79
CA GLU A 11 3.30 -4.27 -8.47
C GLU A 11 3.87 -3.09 -7.69
N LEU A 12 4.70 -2.27 -8.36
CA LEU A 12 5.17 -1.01 -7.79
C LEU A 12 3.99 -0.09 -7.42
N SER A 13 2.95 -0.02 -8.26
CA SER A 13 1.76 0.80 -7.99
C SER A 13 0.99 0.32 -6.75
N LEU A 14 0.92 -1.00 -6.54
CA LEU A 14 0.31 -1.59 -5.34
C LEU A 14 1.15 -1.29 -4.08
N LEU A 15 2.48 -1.37 -4.18
CA LEU A 15 3.38 -1.03 -3.08
C LEU A 15 3.30 0.47 -2.71
N GLU A 16 3.27 1.37 -3.70
CA GLU A 16 3.09 2.81 -3.48
C GLU A 16 1.72 3.12 -2.86
N PHE A 17 0.68 2.43 -3.31
CA PHE A 17 -0.64 2.54 -2.69
C PHE A 17 -0.59 2.12 -1.23
N ASN A 18 0.01 0.97 -0.93
CA ASN A 18 0.10 0.49 0.44
C ASN A 18 0.93 1.42 1.32
N GLN A 19 1.99 2.03 0.78
CA GLN A 19 2.78 3.03 1.49
C GLN A 19 1.94 4.27 1.87
N ARG A 20 1.01 4.70 1.02
CA ARG A 20 0.06 5.78 1.35
C ARG A 20 -0.93 5.37 2.45
N VAL A 21 -1.36 4.11 2.46
CA VAL A 21 -2.21 3.57 3.55
C VAL A 21 -1.45 3.55 4.87
N LEU A 22 -0.20 3.07 4.87
CA LEU A 22 0.66 3.06 6.06
C LEU A 22 0.93 4.47 6.59
N ALA A 23 1.07 5.46 5.71
CA ALA A 23 1.25 6.85 6.12
C ALA A 23 0.07 7.37 6.97
N GLN A 24 -1.16 6.92 6.71
CA GLN A 24 -2.32 7.29 7.53
C GLN A 24 -2.26 6.69 8.94
N ALA A 25 -1.60 5.54 9.12
CA ALA A 25 -1.39 4.96 10.45
C ALA A 25 -0.36 5.76 11.28
N GLN A 26 0.53 6.49 10.62
CA GLN A 26 1.59 7.28 11.26
C GLN A 26 1.17 8.73 11.55
N ASP A 27 0.15 9.26 10.87
CA ASP A 27 -0.31 10.63 11.05
C ASP A 27 -0.99 10.81 12.44
N GLU A 28 -0.42 11.68 13.27
CA GLU A 28 -0.94 12.01 14.61
C GLU A 28 -2.27 12.77 14.56
N ARG A 29 -2.65 13.34 13.42
CA ARG A 29 -3.94 14.02 13.21
C ARG A 29 -5.08 13.01 13.04
N VAL A 30 -4.78 11.76 12.73
CA VAL A 30 -5.76 10.68 12.60
C VAL A 30 -6.07 10.13 13.99
N PRO A 31 -7.35 9.98 14.39
CA PRO A 31 -7.74 9.38 15.65
C PRO A 31 -7.05 8.02 15.90
N LEU A 32 -6.65 7.74 17.14
CA LEU A 32 -5.85 6.57 17.49
C LEU A 32 -6.44 5.24 16.98
N LEU A 33 -7.76 5.08 17.07
CA LEU A 33 -8.43 3.87 16.59
C LEU A 33 -8.41 3.76 15.06
N GLU A 34 -8.48 4.87 14.34
CA GLU A 34 -8.38 4.88 12.88
C GLU A 34 -6.96 4.56 12.42
N ARG A 35 -5.94 5.04 13.13
CA ARG A 35 -4.53 4.67 12.88
C ARG A 35 -4.33 3.16 13.02
N LEU A 36 -4.91 2.54 14.05
CA LEU A 36 -4.86 1.09 14.21
C LEU A 36 -5.55 0.37 13.04
N LYS A 37 -6.70 0.88 12.56
CA LYS A 37 -7.35 0.31 11.37
C LYS A 37 -6.45 0.40 10.13
N PHE A 38 -5.83 1.56 9.87
CA PHE A 38 -4.91 1.72 8.75
C PHE A 38 -3.69 0.80 8.86
N LEU A 39 -3.17 0.58 10.07
CA LEU A 39 -2.09 -0.38 10.30
C LEU A 39 -2.52 -1.81 9.95
N CYS A 40 -3.69 -2.25 10.42
CA CYS A 40 -4.24 -3.56 10.09
C CYS A 40 -4.46 -3.72 8.58
N ILE A 41 -5.05 -2.72 7.92
CA ILE A 41 -5.25 -2.73 6.46
C ILE A 41 -3.92 -2.85 5.72
N SER A 42 -2.92 -2.04 6.12
CA SER A 42 -1.58 -2.08 5.51
C SER A 42 -0.90 -3.44 5.69
N SER A 43 -1.14 -4.14 6.81
CA SER A 43 -0.64 -5.50 7.04
C SER A 43 -1.30 -6.50 6.10
N SER A 44 -2.64 -6.52 6.06
CA SER A 44 -3.39 -7.46 5.21
C SER A 44 -3.08 -7.27 3.71
N ASN A 45 -2.89 -6.03 3.26
CA ASN A 45 -2.49 -5.74 1.88
C ASN A 45 -1.10 -6.30 1.55
N LEU A 46 -0.15 -6.26 2.50
CA LEU A 46 1.17 -6.85 2.29
C LEU A 46 1.09 -8.37 2.29
N ASP A 47 0.35 -8.96 3.22
CA ASP A 47 0.16 -10.41 3.27
C ASP A 47 -0.41 -10.93 1.94
N GLU A 48 -1.46 -10.29 1.40
CA GLU A 48 -2.03 -10.62 0.07
C GLU A 48 -1.01 -10.42 -1.07
N PHE A 49 -0.22 -9.35 -1.01
CA PHE A 49 0.82 -9.11 -2.01
C PHE A 49 1.85 -10.25 -2.03
N PHE A 50 2.32 -10.70 -0.88
CA PHE A 50 3.31 -11.78 -0.79
C PHE A 50 2.72 -13.15 -1.12
N GLU A 51 1.50 -13.46 -0.69
CA GLU A 51 0.85 -14.75 -1.02
C GLU A 51 0.67 -14.96 -2.53
N ILE A 52 0.42 -13.88 -3.27
CA ILE A 52 0.09 -13.96 -4.71
C ILE A 52 1.32 -13.71 -5.59
N ARG A 53 2.33 -12.95 -5.12
CA ARG A 53 3.39 -12.38 -5.98
C ARG A 53 4.82 -12.75 -5.59
N VAL A 54 5.05 -13.59 -4.57
CA VAL A 54 6.38 -14.09 -4.18
C VAL A 54 6.41 -15.60 -4.10
#